data_AF-A0A4Q4XU85-F1
#
_entry.id   AF-A0A4Q4XU85-F1
#
_cell.length_a   1.000
_cell.length_b   1.000
_cell.length_c   1.000
_cell.angle_alpha   90.00
_cell.angle_beta   90.00
_cell.angle_gamma   90.00
#
_symmetry.space_group_name_H-M   'P 1'
#
loop_
_entity.id
_entity.type
_entity.pdbx_description
1 polymer ?
#
loop_
_entity_poly.entity_id
_entity_poly.type
_entity_poly.pdbx_seq_one_letter_code
_entity_poly.pdbx_strand_id
1 'polypeptide(L)' 'MAPGQKMYPRATVKKIVKAHSKCNVSKNVDVMMFLDYVLFMQTLMKEAAIDSKQAGERGISAKSVKKVTPDTLSKFKG' A
#
# COMPACT_ATOMS: atom_id res chain seq x y z
N MET A 1 26.17 8.19 8.45
CA MET A 1 25.48 7.89 7.17
C MET A 1 24.26 7.06 7.49
N ALA A 2 23.04 7.60 7.33
CA ALA A 2 21.82 6.83 7.59
C ALA A 2 21.87 5.57 6.71
N PRO A 3 21.65 4.37 7.27
CA PRO A 3 21.74 3.13 6.49
C PRO A 3 20.80 3.26 5.30
N GLY A 4 21.34 3.12 4.08
CA GLY A 4 20.61 3.31 2.84
C GLY A 4 19.27 2.57 2.92
N GLN A 5 18.19 3.33 2.89
CA GLN A 5 16.84 2.81 3.05
C GLN A 5 16.59 1.86 1.88
N LYS A 6 16.75 0.55 2.10
CA LYS A 6 16.41 -0.45 1.10
C LYS A 6 14.95 -0.20 0.73
N MET A 7 14.73 0.15 -0.53
CA MET A 7 13.43 0.45 -1.13
C MET A 7 12.41 -0.68 -0.85
N TYR A 8 12.91 -1.88 -0.56
CA TYR A 8 12.13 -3.03 -0.19
C TYR A 8 12.52 -3.61 1.21
N PRO A 9 11.79 -3.24 2.28
CA PRO A 9 12.06 -3.67 3.65
C PRO A 9 11.50 -5.07 3.96
N ARG A 10 12.17 -6.13 3.45
CA ARG A 10 11.79 -7.55 3.60
C ARG A 10 11.47 -7.98 5.03
N ALA A 11 12.30 -7.57 5.99
CA ALA A 11 12.15 -7.95 7.38
C ALA A 11 10.84 -7.40 7.99
N THR A 12 10.48 -6.17 7.64
CA THR A 12 9.26 -5.51 8.11
C THR A 12 8.02 -6.18 7.54
N VAL A 13 8.01 -6.44 6.23
CA VAL A 13 6.90 -7.15 5.57
C VAL A 13 6.67 -8.51 6.22
N LYS A 14 7.73 -9.30 6.42
CA LYS A 14 7.62 -10.60 7.11
C LYS A 14 7.08 -10.49 8.53
N LYS A 15 7.53 -9.50 9.31
CA LYS A 15 7.04 -9.27 10.69
C LYS A 15 5.55 -8.95 10.71
N ILE A 16 5.10 -8.03 9.86
CA ILE A 16 3.69 -7.63 9.75
C ILE A 16 2.85 -8.85 9.35
N VAL A 17 3.22 -9.54 8.27
CA VAL A 17 2.46 -10.69 7.77
C VAL A 17 2.39 -11.81 8.80
N LYS A 18 3.49 -12.11 9.50
CA LYS A 18 3.49 -13.16 10.54
C LYS A 18 2.58 -12.79 11.72
N ALA A 19 2.54 -11.50 12.11
CA ALA A 19 1.67 -11.02 13.19
C ALA A 19 0.18 -11.13 12.83
N HIS A 20 -0.19 -10.92 11.56
CA HIS A 20 -1.59 -10.95 11.13
C HIS A 20 -2.07 -12.31 10.60
N SER A 21 -1.19 -13.13 10.02
CA SER A 21 -1.57 -14.44 9.45
C SER A 21 -1.42 -15.61 10.42
N LYS A 22 -0.60 -15.47 11.48
CA LYS A 22 -0.16 -16.58 12.36
C LYS A 22 0.50 -17.76 11.61
N CYS A 23 0.85 -17.57 10.33
CA CYS A 23 1.49 -18.56 9.47
C CYS A 23 2.97 -18.22 9.25
N ASN A 24 3.75 -19.26 8.93
CA ASN A 24 5.13 -19.06 8.48
C ASN A 24 5.14 -18.57 7.03
N VAL A 25 5.95 -17.54 6.75
CA VAL A 25 6.11 -16.99 5.41
C VAL A 25 7.25 -17.72 4.69
N SER A 26 6.90 -18.47 3.64
CA SER A 26 7.85 -19.19 2.79
C SER A 26 8.82 -18.24 2.06
N LYS A 27 9.92 -18.81 1.54
CA LYS A 27 10.96 -18.04 0.84
C LYS A 27 10.36 -17.28 -0.34
N ASN A 28 10.65 -15.98 -0.45
CA ASN A 28 10.24 -15.07 -1.53
C ASN A 28 8.74 -14.73 -1.62
N VAL A 29 7.87 -15.32 -0.80
CA VAL A 29 6.46 -14.89 -0.69
C VAL A 29 6.37 -13.42 -0.30
N ASP A 30 7.28 -12.97 0.56
CA ASP A 30 7.40 -11.58 0.96
C ASP A 30 7.55 -10.61 -0.22
N VAL A 31 8.16 -11.07 -1.32
CA VAL A 31 8.41 -10.25 -2.53
C VAL A 31 7.10 -10.00 -3.27
N MET A 32 6.31 -11.06 -3.47
CA MET A 32 5.00 -10.95 -4.11
C MET A 32 4.04 -10.11 -3.27
N MET A 33 4.04 -10.30 -1.94
CA MET A 33 3.19 -9.47 -1.05
C MET A 33 3.55 -7.99 -1.09
N PHE A 34 4.83 -7.66 -1.26
CA PHE A 34 5.24 -6.27 -1.39
C PHE A 34 4.93 -5.70 -2.77
N LEU A 35 5.04 -6.49 -3.83
CA LEU A 35 4.61 -6.08 -5.15
C LEU A 35 3.12 -5.74 -5.15
N ASP A 36 2.29 -6.61 -4.55
CA ASP A 36 0.86 -6.39 -4.40
C ASP A 36 0.55 -5.11 -3.60
N TYR A 37 1.26 -4.89 -2.49
CA TYR A 37 1.18 -3.64 -1.73
C TYR A 37 1.56 -2.39 -2.56
N VAL A 38 2.59 -2.47 -3.41
CA VAL A 38 2.99 -1.35 -4.27
C VAL A 38 1.92 -1.07 -5.33
N LEU A 39 1.32 -2.11 -5.91
CA LEU A 39 0.21 -1.98 -6.85
C LEU A 39 -1.03 -1.36 -6.17
N PHE A 40 -1.32 -1.77 -4.93
CA PHE A 40 -2.35 -1.16 -4.11
C PHE A 40 -2.08 0.33 -3.89
N MET A 41 -0.87 0.70 -3.45
CA MET A 41 -0.49 2.10 -3.23
C MET A 41 -0.56 2.95 -4.50
N GLN A 42 -0.16 2.40 -5.66
CA GLN A 42 -0.31 3.09 -6.94
C GLN A 42 -1.78 3.33 -7.29
N THR A 43 -2.65 2.35 -7.04
CA THR A 43 -4.07 2.46 -7.36
C THR A 43 -4.76 3.46 -6.43
N LEU A 44 -4.50 3.37 -5.13
CA LEU A 44 -4.99 4.30 -4.11
C LEU A 44 -4.62 5.75 -4.46
N MET A 45 -3.35 6.00 -4.81
CA MET A 45 -2.86 7.34 -5.14
C MET A 45 -3.48 7.86 -6.44
N LYS A 46 -3.68 7.01 -7.46
CA LYS A 46 -4.36 7.40 -8.70
C LYS A 46 -5.81 7.81 -8.43
N GLU A 47 -6.55 7.02 -7.66
CA GLU A 47 -7.95 7.32 -7.31
C GLU A 47 -8.05 8.57 -6.44
N ALA A 48 -7.18 8.72 -5.44
CA ALA A 48 -7.14 9.91 -4.57
C ALA A 48 -6.81 11.19 -5.35
N ALA A 49 -5.94 11.09 -6.37
CA ALA A 49 -5.62 12.22 -7.25
C ALA A 49 -6.80 12.61 -8.15
N ILE A 50 -7.57 11.63 -8.65
CA ILE A 50 -8.78 11.90 -9.43
C ILE A 50 -9.84 12.58 -8.56
N ASP A 51 -10.11 12.05 -7.36
CA ASP A 51 -11.08 12.62 -6.43
C ASP A 51 -10.69 14.04 -5.99
N SER A 52 -9.41 14.26 -5.68
CA SER A 52 -8.87 15.58 -5.33
C SER A 52 -9.01 16.59 -6.47
N LYS A 53 -8.76 16.15 -7.72
CA LYS A 53 -8.96 17.00 -8.90
C LYS A 53 -10.44 17.34 -9.13
N GLN A 54 -11.35 16.39 -8.91
CA GLN A 54 -12.79 16.63 -9.00
C GLN A 54 -13.28 17.59 -7.92
N ALA A 55 -12.69 17.54 -6.73
CA ALA A 55 -12.97 18.46 -5.64
C ALA A 55 -12.36 19.87 -5.83
N GLY A 56 -11.56 20.09 -6.89
CA GLY A 56 -10.90 21.37 -7.16
C GLY A 56 -9.71 21.67 -6.23
N GLU A 57 -9.19 20.66 -5.54
CA GLU A 57 -8.03 20.81 -4.65
C GLU A 57 -6.73 20.82 -5.47
N ARG A 58 -5.75 21.61 -5.01
CA ARG A 58 -4.46 21.80 -5.70
C ARG A 58 -3.47 20.64 -5.53
N GLY A 59 -3.82 19.64 -4.71
CA GLY A 59 -3.00 18.47 -4.41
C GLY A 59 -3.76 17.46 -3.56
N ILE A 60 -3.20 16.24 -3.43
CA ILE A 60 -3.83 15.13 -2.73
C ILE A 60 -4.08 15.49 -1.27
N SER A 61 -5.36 15.52 -0.87
CA SER A 61 -5.80 15.82 0.49
C SER A 61 -6.04 14.54 1.29
N ALA A 62 -5.91 14.63 2.61
CA ALA A 62 -6.26 13.52 3.50
C ALA A 62 -7.74 13.09 3.36
N LYS A 63 -8.61 14.01 2.94
CA LYS A 63 -10.04 13.73 2.71
C LYS A 63 -10.24 12.81 1.51
N SER A 64 -9.59 13.10 0.38
CA SER A 64 -9.72 12.29 -0.83
C SER A 64 -9.15 10.89 -0.63
N VAL A 65 -8.01 10.77 0.05
CA VAL A 65 -7.43 9.46 0.42
C VAL A 65 -8.40 8.63 1.27
N LYS A 66 -8.94 9.22 2.35
CA LYS A 66 -9.91 8.52 3.22
C LYS A 66 -11.17 8.07 2.46
N LYS A 67 -11.61 8.86 1.48
CA LYS A 67 -12.79 8.55 0.67
C LYS A 67 -12.55 7.39 -0.30
N VAL A 68 -11.39 7.34 -0.96
CA VAL A 68 -11.10 6.28 -1.94
C VAL A 68 -10.60 4.97 -1.31
N THR A 69 -10.03 5.04 -0.10
CA THR A 69 -9.50 3.87 0.63
C THR A 69 -10.43 2.64 0.67
N PRO A 70 -11.72 2.74 1.06
CA PRO A 70 -12.60 1.56 1.10
C PRO A 70 -12.86 0.94 -0.27
N ASP A 71 -12.92 1.75 -1.33
CA ASP A 71 -13.15 1.28 -2.70
C ASP A 71 -11.91 0.57 -3.25
N THR A 72 -10.72 1.18 -3.05
CA THR A 72 -9.45 0.56 -3.42
C THR A 72 -9.22 -0.74 -2.64
N LEU A 73 -9.51 -0.78 -1.33
CA LEU A 73 -9.41 -2.01 -0.54
C LEU A 73 -10.33 -3.11 -1.05
N SER A 74 -11.53 -2.76 -1.52
CA SER A 74 -12.48 -3.71 -2.08
C SER A 74 -11.98 -4.32 -3.39
N LYS A 75 -11.28 -3.54 -4.23
CA LYS A 75 -10.66 -4.02 -5.48
C LYS A 75 -9.51 -5.00 -5.27
N PHE A 76 -8.77 -4.85 -4.17
CA PHE A 76 -7.64 -5.73 -3.81
C PHE A 76 -8.05 -6.88 -2.89
N LYS A 77 -9.35 -7.03 -2.61
CA LYS A 77 -9.88 -8.16 -1.87
C LYS A 77 -9.99 -9.36 -2.81
N GLY A 78 -8.98 -10.23 -2.76
CA GLY A 78 -8.96 -11.54 -3.43
C GLY A 78 -9.97 -12.52 -2.86
#